data_AF-A0A7S3E003-F1
#
_entry.id   AF-A0A7S3E003-F1
#
_cell.length_a   1.000
_cell.length_b   1.000
_cell.length_c   1.000
_cell.angle_alpha   90.00
_cell.angle_beta   90.00
_cell.angle_gamma   90.00
#
_symmetry.space_group_name_H-M   'P 1'
#
loop_
_entity.id
_entity.type
_entity.pdbx_description
1 polymer ?
#
loop_
_entity_poly.entity_id
_entity_poly.type
_entity_poly.pdbx_seq_one_letter_code
_entity_poly.pdbx_strand_id
1 'polypeptide(L)'
;LPFRIQPAHVQSALKRGLVFEIVYSKLLRDSDATRRNVFSNARALCRLTRGKGIVIGSGAATKLDLRAPSDVASIATFFDLKGPLARAALDQTPKQLLQRVAMAKAFHRGCRLNDYDNRGGNGGKRQHAGAHQHQHQHQQAENKKKRHKLR
;
A
#
# COMPACT_ATOMS: atom_id res chain seq x y z
N LEU A 1 -19.91 -17.66 -12.91
CA LEU A 1 -18.56 -17.90 -13.46
C LEU A 1 -18.64 -19.14 -14.33
N PRO A 2 -17.87 -19.25 -15.43
CA PRO A 2 -17.86 -20.45 -16.28
C PRO A 2 -17.06 -21.61 -15.64
N PHE A 3 -16.98 -21.68 -14.31
CA PHE A 3 -16.29 -22.71 -13.56
C PHE A 3 -16.81 -22.77 -12.12
N ARG A 4 -16.61 -23.93 -11.46
CA ARG A 4 -16.96 -24.14 -10.06
C ARG A 4 -15.82 -23.67 -9.15
N ILE A 5 -16.16 -22.89 -8.12
CA ILE A 5 -15.20 -22.46 -7.10
C ILE A 5 -14.88 -23.66 -6.20
N GLN A 6 -13.64 -24.13 -6.22
CA GLN A 6 -13.18 -25.24 -5.38
C GLN A 6 -12.81 -24.75 -3.96
N PRO A 7 -13.35 -25.38 -2.89
CA PRO A 7 -13.05 -24.98 -1.52
C PRO A 7 -11.55 -24.98 -1.18
N ALA A 8 -10.80 -25.97 -1.68
CA ALA A 8 -9.36 -26.09 -1.43
C ALA A 8 -8.57 -24.86 -1.92
N HIS A 9 -8.90 -24.35 -3.11
CA HIS A 9 -8.25 -23.15 -3.66
C HIS A 9 -8.58 -21.91 -2.86
N VAL A 10 -9.84 -21.75 -2.44
CA VAL A 10 -10.26 -20.62 -1.60
C VAL A 10 -9.51 -20.64 -0.26
N GLN A 11 -9.45 -21.80 0.40
CA GLN A 11 -8.76 -21.92 1.68
C GLN A 11 -7.24 -21.68 1.55
N SER A 12 -6.62 -22.19 0.48
CA SER A 12 -5.21 -21.93 0.18
C SER A 12 -4.94 -20.44 -0.05
N ALA A 13 -5.80 -19.76 -0.80
CA ALA A 13 -5.71 -18.31 -1.02
C ALA A 13 -5.81 -17.51 0.28
N LEU A 14 -6.78 -17.85 1.14
CA LEU A 14 -6.95 -17.20 2.45
C LEU A 14 -5.72 -17.43 3.36
N LYS A 15 -5.16 -18.65 3.39
CA LYS A 15 -3.93 -18.94 4.16
C LYS A 15 -2.74 -18.09 3.71
N ARG A 16 -2.69 -17.72 2.43
CA ARG A 16 -1.66 -16.83 1.86
C ARG A 16 -1.95 -15.34 2.08
N GLY A 17 -3.04 -15.00 2.77
CA GLY A 17 -3.47 -13.61 2.99
C GLY A 17 -4.01 -12.92 1.74
N LEU A 18 -4.47 -13.69 0.74
CA LEU A 18 -5.20 -13.15 -0.41
C LEU A 18 -6.62 -12.81 -0.01
N VAL A 19 -7.20 -11.84 -0.72
CA VAL A 19 -8.59 -11.43 -0.54
C VAL A 19 -9.32 -11.53 -1.87
N PHE A 20 -10.64 -11.63 -1.81
CA PHE A 20 -11.51 -11.64 -2.97
C PHE A 20 -12.37 -10.38 -3.01
N GLU A 21 -12.45 -9.76 -4.17
CA GLU A 21 -13.28 -8.57 -4.38
C GLU A 21 -14.66 -8.95 -4.92
N ILE A 22 -15.70 -8.33 -4.37
CA ILE A 22 -17.06 -8.34 -4.90
C ILE A 22 -17.40 -6.92 -5.33
N VAL A 23 -17.69 -6.73 -6.61
CA VAL A 23 -18.01 -5.42 -7.20
C VAL A 23 -19.52 -5.22 -7.23
N TYR A 24 -20.04 -4.23 -6.49
CA TYR A 24 -21.49 -4.04 -6.38
C TYR A 24 -22.12 -3.31 -7.57
N SER A 25 -21.39 -2.49 -8.34
CA SER A 25 -21.97 -1.78 -9.51
C SER A 25 -22.60 -2.73 -10.53
N LYS A 26 -22.07 -3.95 -10.62
CA LYS A 26 -22.58 -5.06 -11.45
C LYS A 26 -24.00 -5.47 -11.07
N LEU A 27 -24.44 -5.19 -9.84
CA LEU A 27 -25.82 -5.42 -9.41
C LEU A 27 -26.78 -4.32 -9.85
N LEU A 28 -26.28 -3.13 -10.15
CA LEU A 28 -27.07 -1.93 -10.41
C LEU A 28 -27.35 -1.73 -11.90
N ARG A 29 -26.35 -2.00 -12.75
CA ARG A 29 -26.39 -1.61 -14.18
C ARG A 29 -26.53 -2.77 -15.16
N ASP A 30 -26.04 -3.96 -14.79
CA ASP A 30 -25.96 -5.05 -15.75
C ASP A 30 -27.29 -5.78 -15.90
N SER A 31 -27.39 -6.60 -16.97
CA SER A 31 -28.55 -7.44 -17.24
C SER A 31 -28.91 -8.35 -16.07
N ASP A 32 -30.18 -8.75 -15.99
CA ASP A 32 -30.65 -9.69 -14.97
C ASP A 32 -29.92 -11.03 -14.98
N ALA A 33 -29.47 -11.50 -16.14
CA ALA A 33 -28.61 -12.68 -16.22
C ALA A 33 -27.27 -12.47 -15.48
N THR A 34 -26.61 -11.33 -15.70
CA THR A 34 -25.38 -10.97 -15.01
C THR A 34 -25.60 -10.80 -13.51
N ARG A 35 -26.67 -10.10 -13.10
CA ARG A 35 -26.99 -9.87 -11.68
C ARG A 35 -27.19 -11.17 -10.93
N ARG A 36 -27.98 -12.11 -11.48
CA ARG A 36 -28.17 -13.45 -10.90
C ARG A 36 -26.86 -14.21 -10.75
N ASN A 37 -25.99 -14.13 -11.76
CA ASN A 37 -24.68 -14.74 -11.71
C ASN A 37 -23.81 -14.15 -10.61
N VAL A 38 -23.74 -12.81 -10.49
CA VAL A 38 -22.99 -12.15 -9.42
C VAL A 38 -23.51 -12.58 -8.05
N PHE A 39 -24.83 -12.56 -7.84
CA PHE A 39 -25.45 -13.03 -6.59
C PHE A 39 -25.07 -14.46 -6.23
N SER A 40 -25.23 -15.40 -7.17
CA SER A 40 -24.91 -16.81 -6.95
C SER A 40 -23.43 -17.02 -6.63
N ASN A 41 -22.53 -16.40 -7.40
CA ASN A 41 -21.09 -16.53 -7.19
C ASN A 41 -20.64 -15.87 -5.88
N ALA A 42 -21.14 -14.68 -5.57
CA ALA A 42 -20.81 -13.95 -4.34
C ALA A 42 -21.24 -14.73 -3.10
N ARG A 43 -22.48 -15.26 -3.08
CA ARG A 43 -22.95 -16.08 -1.97
C ARG A 43 -22.15 -17.37 -1.81
N ALA A 44 -21.81 -18.04 -2.92
CA ALA A 44 -20.95 -19.21 -2.88
C ALA A 44 -19.57 -18.90 -2.30
N LEU A 45 -18.98 -17.78 -2.70
CA LEU A 45 -17.69 -17.31 -2.21
C LEU A 45 -17.75 -16.97 -0.72
N CYS A 46 -18.71 -16.15 -0.28
CA CYS A 46 -18.89 -15.79 1.13
C CYS A 46 -19.05 -17.02 2.03
N ARG A 47 -19.78 -18.04 1.56
CA ARG A 47 -19.91 -19.32 2.27
C ARG A 47 -18.57 -20.05 2.37
N LEU A 48 -17.82 -20.14 1.26
CA LEU A 48 -16.53 -20.82 1.25
C LEU A 48 -15.46 -20.11 2.08
N THR A 49 -15.52 -18.78 2.17
CA THR A 49 -14.60 -17.98 2.98
C THR A 49 -15.05 -17.79 4.42
N ARG A 50 -16.29 -18.20 4.75
CA ARG A 50 -16.95 -17.91 6.04
C ARG A 50 -16.97 -16.40 6.33
N GLY A 51 -17.15 -15.60 5.28
CA GLY A 51 -17.18 -14.15 5.31
C GLY A 51 -15.84 -13.45 5.59
N LYS A 52 -14.71 -14.18 5.60
CA LYS A 52 -13.37 -13.61 5.78
C LYS A 52 -12.68 -13.34 4.44
N GLY A 53 -11.74 -12.40 4.41
CA GLY A 53 -10.96 -12.12 3.21
C GLY A 53 -11.81 -11.66 2.02
N ILE A 54 -12.92 -10.97 2.29
CA ILE A 54 -13.78 -10.35 1.28
C ILE A 54 -13.56 -8.84 1.33
N VAL A 55 -13.48 -8.21 0.17
CA VAL A 55 -13.53 -6.75 -0.02
C VAL A 55 -14.72 -6.43 -0.91
N ILE A 56 -15.46 -5.38 -0.59
CA ILE A 56 -16.52 -4.89 -1.47
C ILE A 56 -16.05 -3.61 -2.16
N GLY A 57 -15.93 -3.69 -3.48
CA GLY A 57 -15.53 -2.58 -4.35
C GLY A 57 -16.73 -1.96 -5.04
N SER A 58 -16.64 -0.68 -5.38
CA SER A 58 -17.68 -0.02 -6.16
C SER A 58 -17.65 -0.43 -7.62
N GLY A 59 -16.46 -0.50 -8.24
CA GLY A 59 -16.31 -0.68 -9.70
C GLY A 59 -17.23 0.26 -10.49
N ALA A 60 -17.44 1.46 -9.96
CA ALA A 60 -18.35 2.46 -10.51
C ALA A 60 -17.79 2.98 -11.84
N ALA A 61 -18.61 2.94 -12.90
CA ALA A 61 -18.25 3.55 -14.18
C ALA A 61 -18.61 5.04 -14.19
N THR A 62 -19.59 5.45 -13.37
CA THR A 62 -20.06 6.83 -13.25
C THR A 62 -20.27 7.20 -11.79
N LYS A 63 -20.32 8.51 -11.48
CA LYS A 63 -20.56 9.01 -10.11
C LYS A 63 -21.91 8.55 -9.54
N LEU A 64 -22.90 8.29 -10.39
CA LEU A 64 -24.23 7.81 -10.00
C LEU A 64 -24.22 6.37 -9.44
N ASP A 65 -23.15 5.62 -9.70
CA ASP A 65 -22.99 4.25 -9.19
C ASP A 65 -22.38 4.22 -7.78
N LEU A 66 -21.91 5.36 -7.26
CA LEU A 66 -21.35 5.45 -5.93
C LEU A 66 -22.45 5.40 -4.88
N ARG A 67 -22.18 4.71 -3.78
CA ARG A 67 -23.08 4.54 -2.64
C ARG A 67 -22.35 4.83 -1.33
N ALA A 68 -23.10 5.29 -0.34
CA ALA A 68 -22.58 5.46 1.00
C ALA A 68 -22.13 4.10 1.57
N PRO A 69 -21.08 4.04 2.41
CA PRO A 69 -20.61 2.77 2.98
C PRO A 69 -21.71 1.97 3.71
N SER A 70 -22.67 2.66 4.34
CA SER A 70 -23.84 2.04 4.97
C SER A 70 -24.70 1.26 3.98
N ASP A 71 -24.94 1.83 2.80
CA ASP A 71 -25.78 1.21 1.77
C ASP A 71 -25.06 0.00 1.17
N VAL A 72 -23.74 0.11 0.99
CA VAL A 72 -22.91 -1.01 0.54
C VAL A 72 -22.91 -2.14 1.58
N ALA A 73 -22.87 -1.82 2.87
CA ALA A 73 -22.99 -2.82 3.94
C ALA A 73 -24.36 -3.52 3.91
N SER A 74 -25.44 -2.79 3.61
CA SER A 74 -26.76 -3.37 3.40
C SER A 74 -26.79 -4.30 2.18
N ILE A 75 -26.16 -3.91 1.07
CA ILE A 75 -26.01 -4.79 -0.12
C ILE A 75 -25.25 -6.08 0.25
N ALA A 76 -24.21 -5.97 1.07
CA ALA A 76 -23.40 -7.11 1.51
C ALA A 76 -24.24 -8.20 2.21
N THR A 77 -25.32 -7.82 2.90
CA THR A 77 -26.20 -8.77 3.61
C THR A 77 -26.89 -9.76 2.67
N PHE A 78 -27.15 -9.37 1.42
CA PHE A 78 -27.70 -10.27 0.41
C PHE A 78 -26.72 -11.38 0.00
N PHE A 79 -25.42 -11.18 0.23
CA PHE A 79 -24.37 -12.19 0.02
C PHE A 79 -24.07 -13.03 1.27
N ASP A 80 -24.91 -12.93 2.30
CA ASP A 80 -24.74 -13.57 3.61
C ASP A 80 -23.55 -13.03 4.43
N LEU A 81 -23.09 -11.81 4.14
CA LEU A 81 -22.19 -11.05 5.00
C LEU A 81 -23.02 -10.20 5.96
N LYS A 82 -23.10 -10.59 7.24
CA LYS A 82 -23.96 -9.92 8.22
C LYS A 82 -23.16 -9.17 9.29
N GLY A 83 -23.71 -8.04 9.73
CA GLY A 83 -23.22 -7.26 10.87
C GLY A 83 -21.73 -6.92 10.78
N PRO A 84 -20.89 -7.41 11.72
CA PRO A 84 -19.46 -7.11 11.73
C PRO A 84 -18.72 -7.52 10.45
N LEU A 85 -19.10 -8.62 9.81
CA LEU A 85 -18.41 -9.12 8.61
C LEU A 85 -18.64 -8.20 7.40
N ALA A 86 -19.85 -7.66 7.24
CA ALA A 86 -20.15 -6.69 6.19
C ALA A 86 -19.32 -5.41 6.35
N ARG A 87 -19.21 -4.90 7.58
CA ARG A 87 -18.38 -3.71 7.89
C ARG A 87 -16.89 -4.00 7.71
N ALA A 88 -16.43 -5.17 8.16
CA ALA A 88 -15.04 -5.58 8.00
C ALA A 88 -14.62 -5.69 6.52
N ALA A 89 -15.55 -6.04 5.62
CA ALA A 89 -15.28 -6.07 4.18
C ALA A 89 -15.08 -4.69 3.55
N LEU A 90 -15.54 -3.62 4.22
CA LEU A 90 -15.43 -2.24 3.75
C LEU A 90 -14.29 -1.45 4.42
N ASP A 91 -13.92 -1.82 5.65
CA ASP A 91 -12.95 -1.07 6.45
C ASP A 91 -11.70 -1.91 6.78
N GLN A 92 -11.84 -2.86 7.72
CA GLN A 92 -10.70 -3.58 8.28
C GLN A 92 -9.94 -4.44 7.24
N THR A 93 -10.66 -5.16 6.39
CA THR A 93 -10.05 -6.08 5.41
C THR A 93 -9.27 -5.32 4.34
N PRO A 94 -9.82 -4.26 3.69
CA PRO A 94 -9.04 -3.39 2.80
C PRO A 94 -7.84 -2.74 3.48
N LYS A 95 -7.99 -2.26 4.73
CA LYS A 95 -6.89 -1.65 5.49
C LYS A 95 -5.74 -2.63 5.72
N GLN A 96 -6.04 -3.85 6.17
CA GLN A 96 -5.03 -4.90 6.37
C GLN A 96 -4.36 -5.31 5.06
N LEU A 97 -5.12 -5.38 3.96
CA LEU A 97 -4.58 -5.65 2.63
C LEU A 97 -3.57 -4.58 2.22
N LEU A 98 -3.94 -3.30 2.35
CA LEU A 98 -3.06 -2.19 1.98
C LEU A 98 -1.78 -2.17 2.83
N GLN A 99 -1.89 -2.41 4.13
CA GLN A 99 -0.71 -2.55 5.01
C GLN A 99 0.21 -3.68 4.55
N ARG A 100 -0.35 -4.86 4.23
CA ARG A 100 0.43 -6.00 3.73
C ARG A 100 1.14 -5.68 2.41
N VAL A 101 0.44 -5.03 1.48
CA VAL A 101 1.01 -4.61 0.19
C VAL A 101 2.12 -3.57 0.40
N ALA A 102 1.92 -2.60 1.29
CA ALA A 102 2.96 -1.63 1.63
C ALA A 102 4.20 -2.30 2.22
N MET A 103 4.03 -3.26 3.14
CA MET A 103 5.16 -4.02 3.70
C MET A 103 5.87 -4.86 2.64
N ALA A 104 5.13 -5.53 1.75
CA ALA A 104 5.72 -6.31 0.66
C ALA A 104 6.48 -5.45 -0.36
N LYS A 105 6.07 -4.19 -0.56
CA LYS A 105 6.80 -3.22 -1.39
C LYS A 105 8.02 -2.64 -0.67
N ALA A 106 7.93 -2.46 0.64
CA ALA A 106 9.00 -1.87 1.43
C ALA A 106 10.07 -2.88 1.84
N PHE A 107 9.80 -4.19 1.83
CA PHE A 107 10.71 -5.22 2.32
C PHE A 107 10.88 -6.38 1.33
N HIS A 108 12.12 -6.85 1.18
CA HIS A 108 12.47 -8.09 0.50
C HIS A 108 13.21 -9.01 1.46
N ARG A 109 12.71 -10.24 1.67
CA ARG A 109 13.32 -11.25 2.57
C ARG A 109 13.58 -10.73 4.00
N GLY A 110 12.75 -9.81 4.49
CA GLY A 110 12.91 -9.19 5.81
C GLY A 110 13.80 -7.94 5.85
N CYS A 111 14.42 -7.57 4.73
CA CYS A 111 15.23 -6.35 4.61
C CYS A 111 14.45 -5.22 3.96
N ARG A 112 14.54 -4.00 4.50
CA ARG A 112 13.86 -2.82 3.93
C ARG A 112 14.58 -2.36 2.65
N LEU A 113 13.81 -2.11 1.58
CA LEU A 113 14.32 -1.76 0.25
C LEU A 113 14.78 -0.30 0.10
N ASN A 114 14.61 0.54 1.12
CA ASN A 114 15.01 1.96 1.08
C ASN A 114 16.30 2.28 1.87
N ASP A 115 17.04 1.27 2.31
CA ASP A 115 18.33 1.48 3.01
C ASP A 115 19.53 1.58 2.05
N TYR A 116 19.29 1.54 0.72
CA TYR A 116 20.33 1.58 -0.32
C TYR A 116 20.43 2.90 -1.11
N ASP A 117 19.44 3.79 -1.03
CA ASP A 117 19.45 5.04 -1.83
C ASP A 117 20.16 6.23 -1.18
N ASN A 118 20.79 6.07 0.00
CA ASN A 118 21.54 7.16 0.65
C ASN A 118 22.97 6.78 1.09
N ARG A 119 23.54 5.72 0.50
CA ARG A 119 24.96 5.31 0.70
C ARG A 119 25.79 5.34 -0.60
N GLY A 120 25.42 6.14 -1.60
CA GLY A 120 26.13 6.11 -2.89
C GLY A 120 25.97 7.31 -3.83
N GLY A 121 25.65 8.52 -3.34
CA GLY A 121 25.34 9.65 -4.22
C GLY A 121 25.73 11.04 -3.70
N ASN A 122 26.88 11.19 -3.02
CA ASN A 122 27.54 12.50 -2.93
C ASN A 122 29.07 12.33 -2.98
N GLY A 123 29.55 11.81 -4.11
CA GLY A 123 30.88 12.15 -4.60
C GLY A 123 30.77 13.40 -5.46
N GLY A 124 31.18 14.55 -4.93
CA GLY A 124 31.41 15.75 -5.75
C GLY A 124 30.73 17.03 -5.28
N LYS A 125 31.23 17.60 -4.17
CA LYS A 125 31.56 19.02 -3.91
C LYS A 125 31.25 19.38 -2.46
N ARG A 126 32.18 19.03 -1.56
CA ARG A 126 32.38 19.77 -0.32
C ARG A 126 32.97 21.13 -0.72
N GLN A 127 32.13 22.16 -0.78
CA GLN A 127 32.63 23.53 -0.81
C GLN A 127 33.24 23.82 0.56
N HIS A 128 34.49 24.29 0.51
CA HIS A 128 35.31 24.65 1.65
C HIS A 128 34.63 25.68 2.54
N ALA A 129 34.32 25.32 3.78
CA ALA A 129 34.14 26.25 4.89
C ALA A 129 34.99 25.75 6.06
N GLY A 130 36.22 26.25 6.17
CA GLY A 130 37.12 25.86 7.26
C GLY A 130 38.63 26.06 7.05
N ALA A 131 39.08 26.66 5.94
CA ALA A 131 40.51 26.86 5.68
C ALA A 131 40.92 28.35 5.72
N HIS A 132 40.56 29.07 6.78
CA HIS A 132 40.95 30.48 6.96
C HIS A 132 41.73 30.80 8.25
N GLN A 133 42.14 29.82 9.06
CA GLN A 133 42.88 30.11 10.31
C GLN A 133 44.35 29.68 10.34
N HIS A 134 44.86 28.92 9.36
CA HIS A 134 46.27 28.47 9.40
C HIS A 134 47.25 29.28 8.54
N GLN A 135 46.80 30.14 7.62
CA GLN A 135 47.71 30.92 6.76
C GLN A 135 48.22 32.22 7.42
N HIS A 136 47.51 32.78 8.40
CA HIS A 136 47.94 34.03 9.05
C HIS A 136 49.12 33.87 10.03
N GLN A 137 49.36 32.69 10.58
CA GLN A 137 50.48 32.48 11.51
C GLN A 137 51.84 32.33 10.80
N HIS A 138 51.87 31.79 9.58
CA HIS A 138 53.13 31.61 8.85
C HIS A 138 53.67 32.90 8.23
N GLN A 139 52.80 33.79 7.74
CA GLN A 139 53.22 35.11 7.20
C GLN A 139 53.67 36.10 8.30
N GLN A 140 53.11 36.01 9.52
CA GLN A 140 53.55 36.85 10.64
C GLN A 140 54.91 36.41 11.21
N ALA A 141 55.25 35.12 11.12
CA ALA A 141 56.56 34.60 11.52
C ALA A 141 57.68 35.01 10.54
N GLU A 142 57.40 35.06 9.24
CA GLU A 142 58.36 35.53 8.23
C GLU A 142 58.62 37.05 8.32
N ASN A 143 57.58 37.87 8.53
CA ASN A 143 57.75 39.32 8.65
C ASN A 143 58.49 39.75 9.93
N LYS A 144 58.39 38.98 11.02
CA LYS A 144 59.23 39.20 12.23
C LYS A 144 60.71 38.92 11.96
N LYS A 145 61.04 37.89 11.17
CA LYS A 145 62.43 37.56 10.79
C LYS A 145 63.03 38.60 9.83
N LYS A 146 62.23 39.16 8.91
CA LYS A 146 62.69 40.23 8.00
C LYS A 146 62.93 41.57 8.72
N ARG A 147 62.11 41.93 9.73
CA ARG A 147 62.30 43.16 10.52
C ARG A 147 63.55 43.16 11.40
N HIS A 148 64.05 42.01 11.81
CA HIS A 148 65.29 41.94 12.59
C HIS A 148 66.57 42.10 11.74
N LYS A 149 66.44 41.94 10.41
CA LYS A 149 67.53 42.04 9.42
C LYS A 149 67.68 43.42 8.77
N LEU A 150 66.86 44.39 9.18
CA LEU A 150 66.92 45.79 8.75
C LEU A 150 67.10 46.70 9.99
N ARG A 151 68.23 46.51 10.67
CA ARG A 151 68.83 47.43 11.62
C ARG A 151 70.31 47.54 11.26
#